data_AF-A0A5C6NS18-F1
#
_entry.id   AF-A0A5C6NS18-F1
#
_cell.length_a   1.000
_cell.length_b   1.000
_cell.length_c   1.000
_cell.angle_alpha   90.00
_cell.angle_beta   90.00
_cell.angle_gamma   90.00
#
_symmetry.space_group_name_H-M   'P 1'
#
loop_
_entity.id
_entity.type
_entity.pdbx_description
1 polymer ?
#
loop_
_entity_poly.entity_id
_entity_poly.type
_entity_poly.pdbx_seq_one_letter_code
_entity_poly.pdbx_strand_id
1 'polypeptide(L)'
;MSWQTADASGVGIAATQLCKTVTDVTVFGTASASKHETISEGGVTHPIDYRTKDYVEEVRKISPKGLDIILDPLGGSDTHKAYNLLKPMGKLITYGAANMLAGQKKNLIAVAKNWYHQFSIHTLSLIQGNKSVCGFHLGYLDGETELITQAMNAILDLYKEGKIKPRIDSTWHFEQVGDAMRKMQERNNIGKVILTTEPMPEEEKKEEPKKEDKKEEKKKDDKKKDDKKKDDAKKEEKKDDKKKEEAKKEEKKEEEKKEEVKKEEK
;
A
#
# COMPACT_ATOMS: atom_id res chain seq x y z
N MET A 1 -27.11 -14.53 -1.77
CA MET A 1 -26.06 -14.78 -2.80
C MET A 1 -24.75 -14.17 -2.31
N SER A 2 -23.60 -14.79 -2.50
CA SER A 2 -22.31 -14.30 -1.96
C SER A 2 -21.24 -14.07 -3.03
N TRP A 3 -20.58 -12.90 -2.99
CA TRP A 3 -19.63 -12.41 -3.99
C TRP A 3 -18.25 -12.04 -3.42
N GLN A 4 -17.18 -12.09 -4.23
CA GLN A 4 -15.84 -11.58 -3.87
C GLN A 4 -15.24 -10.70 -4.99
N THR A 5 -14.64 -9.55 -4.62
CA THR A 5 -13.84 -8.71 -5.54
C THR A 5 -12.70 -7.97 -4.80
N ALA A 6 -11.84 -7.26 -5.54
CA ALA A 6 -10.85 -6.33 -4.99
C ALA A 6 -11.49 -4.94 -4.82
N ASP A 7 -12.11 -4.70 -3.66
CA ASP A 7 -13.10 -3.63 -3.46
C ASP A 7 -12.57 -2.20 -3.38
N ALA A 8 -11.27 -1.98 -3.19
CA ALA A 8 -10.75 -0.61 -3.19
C ALA A 8 -10.53 -0.04 -4.60
N SER A 9 -10.53 -0.90 -5.63
CA SER A 9 -10.35 -0.48 -7.02
C SER A 9 -11.62 0.18 -7.57
N GLY A 10 -11.49 0.97 -8.64
CA GLY A 10 -12.68 1.56 -9.29
C GLY A 10 -13.71 0.50 -9.74
N VAL A 11 -13.26 -0.65 -10.24
CA VAL A 11 -14.14 -1.77 -10.63
C VAL A 11 -14.75 -2.45 -9.40
N GLY A 12 -13.94 -2.66 -8.35
CA GLY A 12 -14.42 -3.22 -7.07
C GLY A 12 -15.56 -2.40 -6.50
N ILE A 13 -15.35 -1.08 -6.33
CA ILE A 13 -16.38 -0.15 -5.83
C ILE A 13 -17.64 -0.19 -6.69
N ALA A 14 -17.50 -0.20 -8.03
CA ALA A 14 -18.65 -0.27 -8.92
C ALA A 14 -19.42 -1.60 -8.73
N ALA A 15 -18.71 -2.73 -8.64
CA ALA A 15 -19.30 -4.03 -8.40
C ALA A 15 -20.02 -4.11 -7.04
N THR A 16 -19.43 -3.55 -5.97
CA THR A 16 -20.10 -3.47 -4.65
C THR A 16 -21.40 -2.70 -4.75
N GLN A 17 -21.40 -1.54 -5.43
CA GLN A 17 -22.60 -0.72 -5.58
C GLN A 17 -23.69 -1.43 -6.38
N LEU A 18 -23.33 -2.16 -7.44
CA LEU A 18 -24.29 -3.01 -8.18
C LEU A 18 -24.83 -4.15 -7.31
N CYS A 19 -24.01 -4.76 -6.45
CA CYS A 19 -24.49 -5.78 -5.52
C CYS A 19 -25.55 -5.23 -4.55
N LYS A 20 -25.42 -3.96 -4.11
CA LYS A 20 -26.41 -3.30 -3.24
C LYS A 20 -27.77 -3.11 -3.91
N THR A 21 -27.86 -3.15 -5.24
CA THR A 21 -29.15 -3.03 -5.94
C THR A 21 -29.93 -4.34 -5.98
N VAL A 22 -29.34 -5.43 -5.46
CA VAL A 22 -29.95 -6.77 -5.40
C VAL A 22 -30.17 -7.13 -3.94
N THR A 23 -31.33 -7.70 -3.62
CA THR A 23 -31.66 -8.11 -2.25
C THR A 23 -30.82 -9.31 -1.81
N ASP A 24 -30.46 -9.35 -0.52
CA ASP A 24 -29.80 -10.50 0.11
C ASP A 24 -28.47 -10.93 -0.52
N VAL A 25 -27.69 -9.95 -0.97
CA VAL A 25 -26.30 -10.16 -1.43
C VAL A 25 -25.31 -9.88 -0.28
N THR A 26 -24.49 -10.89 0.03
CA THR A 26 -23.35 -10.77 0.94
C THR A 26 -22.09 -10.52 0.13
N VAL A 27 -21.39 -9.42 0.41
CA VAL A 27 -20.17 -9.05 -0.31
C VAL A 27 -18.95 -9.27 0.57
N PHE A 28 -18.03 -10.12 0.11
CA PHE A 28 -16.71 -10.29 0.67
C PHE A 28 -15.72 -9.44 -0.11
N GLY A 29 -14.85 -8.73 0.61
CA GLY A 29 -13.94 -7.77 -0.03
C GLY A 29 -12.52 -7.89 0.43
N THR A 30 -11.58 -7.91 -0.52
CA THR A 30 -10.16 -7.98 -0.20
C THR A 30 -9.48 -6.63 -0.45
N ALA A 31 -8.93 -6.04 0.62
CA ALA A 31 -8.19 -4.79 0.58
C ALA A 31 -7.28 -4.68 1.81
N SER A 32 -6.27 -3.80 1.79
CA SER A 32 -5.47 -3.50 2.99
C SER A 32 -6.37 -2.97 4.11
N ALA A 33 -6.03 -3.25 5.37
CA ALA A 33 -6.80 -2.81 6.54
C ALA A 33 -7.12 -1.30 6.54
N SER A 34 -6.19 -0.47 6.06
CA SER A 34 -6.37 0.99 5.93
C SER A 34 -7.55 1.42 5.05
N LYS A 35 -8.13 0.50 4.27
CA LYS A 35 -9.26 0.76 3.36
C LYS A 35 -10.56 0.09 3.80
N HIS A 36 -10.55 -0.66 4.91
CA HIS A 36 -11.69 -1.49 5.33
C HIS A 36 -12.93 -0.67 5.66
N GLU A 37 -12.80 0.36 6.50
CA GLU A 37 -13.88 1.29 6.83
C GLU A 37 -14.55 1.82 5.55
N THR A 38 -13.71 2.32 4.66
CA THR A 38 -14.11 2.90 3.40
C THR A 38 -14.84 1.93 2.44
N ILE A 39 -14.41 0.67 2.34
CA ILE A 39 -15.11 -0.32 1.49
C ILE A 39 -16.38 -0.85 2.18
N SER A 40 -16.40 -0.89 3.50
CA SER A 40 -17.59 -1.26 4.28
C SER A 40 -18.71 -0.23 4.12
N GLU A 41 -18.41 1.06 4.18
CA GLU A 41 -19.35 2.13 3.82
C GLU A 41 -19.87 1.98 2.39
N GLY A 42 -19.01 1.50 1.48
CA GLY A 42 -19.33 1.21 0.10
C GLY A 42 -20.28 0.02 -0.11
N GLY A 43 -20.51 -0.81 0.92
CA GLY A 43 -21.40 -1.98 0.87
C GLY A 43 -20.72 -3.33 1.04
N VAL A 44 -19.41 -3.38 1.31
CA VAL A 44 -18.72 -4.64 1.61
C VAL A 44 -19.18 -5.14 2.98
N THR A 45 -19.79 -6.32 3.02
CA THR A 45 -20.27 -6.95 4.25
C THR A 45 -19.13 -7.50 5.10
N HIS A 46 -18.12 -8.10 4.45
CA HIS A 46 -16.99 -8.74 5.11
C HIS A 46 -15.66 -8.31 4.48
N PRO A 47 -15.05 -7.21 4.95
CA PRO A 47 -13.72 -6.79 4.52
C PRO A 47 -12.65 -7.74 5.09
N ILE A 48 -11.68 -8.11 4.26
CA ILE A 48 -10.60 -9.05 4.57
C ILE A 48 -9.28 -8.41 4.16
N ASP A 49 -8.32 -8.37 5.09
CA ASP A 49 -6.96 -7.95 4.80
C ASP A 49 -6.14 -9.13 4.27
N TYR A 50 -6.05 -9.21 2.93
CA TYR A 50 -5.30 -10.25 2.23
C TYR A 50 -3.79 -10.22 2.53
N ARG A 51 -3.26 -9.13 3.11
CA ARG A 51 -1.84 -9.01 3.45
C ARG A 51 -1.49 -9.70 4.75
N THR A 52 -2.47 -9.90 5.63
CA THR A 52 -2.26 -10.46 6.97
C THR A 52 -2.99 -11.78 7.18
N LYS A 53 -3.99 -12.10 6.35
CA LYS A 53 -4.79 -13.32 6.45
C LYS A 53 -4.96 -13.99 5.09
N ASP A 54 -5.11 -15.32 5.09
CA ASP A 54 -5.57 -16.03 3.89
C ASP A 54 -7.09 -15.79 3.71
N TYR A 55 -7.47 -15.17 2.60
CA TYR A 55 -8.85 -14.81 2.36
C TYR A 55 -9.77 -16.02 2.17
N VAL A 56 -9.26 -17.16 1.68
CA VAL A 56 -10.05 -18.38 1.49
C VAL A 56 -10.50 -18.91 2.84
N GLU A 57 -9.60 -18.91 3.83
CA GLU A 57 -9.92 -19.32 5.19
C GLU A 57 -10.92 -18.37 5.86
N GLU A 58 -10.71 -17.06 5.75
CA GLU A 58 -11.62 -16.06 6.31
C GLU A 58 -13.03 -16.15 5.69
N VAL A 59 -13.12 -16.35 4.37
CA VAL A 59 -14.41 -16.58 3.71
C VAL A 59 -15.05 -17.87 4.24
N ARG A 60 -14.30 -18.97 4.37
CA ARG A 60 -14.86 -20.26 4.84
C ARG A 60 -15.34 -20.23 6.29
N LYS A 61 -14.80 -19.35 7.14
CA LYS A 61 -15.32 -19.15 8.51
C LYS A 61 -16.76 -18.63 8.52
N ILE A 62 -17.14 -17.85 7.51
CA ILE A 62 -18.45 -17.18 7.43
C ILE A 62 -19.37 -17.92 6.44
N SER A 63 -18.83 -18.35 5.30
CA SER A 63 -19.51 -19.14 4.27
C SER A 63 -18.73 -20.44 3.98
N PRO A 64 -18.90 -21.50 4.80
CA PRO A 64 -18.13 -22.74 4.69
C PRO A 64 -18.23 -23.42 3.32
N LYS A 65 -19.39 -23.26 2.65
CA LYS A 65 -19.67 -23.80 1.33
C LYS A 65 -19.01 -23.04 0.18
N GLY A 66 -18.44 -21.85 0.44
CA GLY A 66 -17.78 -21.02 -0.56
C GLY A 66 -18.63 -19.83 -1.02
N LEU A 67 -18.47 -19.40 -2.28
CA LEU A 67 -19.13 -18.24 -2.88
C LEU A 67 -19.90 -18.59 -4.15
N ASP A 68 -20.92 -17.79 -4.48
CA ASP A 68 -21.76 -17.98 -5.65
C ASP A 68 -21.09 -17.36 -6.88
N ILE A 69 -20.48 -16.18 -6.75
CA ILE A 69 -19.75 -15.53 -7.83
C ILE A 69 -18.43 -14.95 -7.30
N ILE A 70 -17.38 -15.03 -8.10
CA ILE A 70 -16.09 -14.44 -7.79
C ILE A 70 -15.62 -13.62 -9.00
N LEU A 71 -15.29 -12.35 -8.74
CA LEU A 71 -14.65 -11.46 -9.69
C LEU A 71 -13.15 -11.46 -9.44
N ASP A 72 -12.37 -11.95 -10.41
CA ASP A 72 -10.93 -12.11 -10.30
C ASP A 72 -10.18 -11.11 -11.20
N PRO A 73 -9.65 -10.00 -10.63
CA PRO A 73 -8.74 -9.10 -11.34
C PRO A 73 -7.27 -9.54 -11.28
N LEU A 74 -6.93 -10.57 -10.49
CA LEU A 74 -5.56 -10.89 -10.11
C LEU A 74 -4.90 -11.82 -11.12
N GLY A 75 -5.57 -12.92 -11.48
CA GLY A 75 -5.03 -13.96 -12.35
C GLY A 75 -4.00 -14.88 -11.68
N GLY A 76 -3.60 -15.94 -12.38
CA GLY A 76 -2.55 -16.88 -11.94
C GLY A 76 -3.01 -17.81 -10.81
N SER A 77 -2.22 -17.94 -9.75
CA SER A 77 -2.50 -18.83 -8.62
C SER A 77 -3.76 -18.44 -7.83
N ASP A 78 -4.11 -17.15 -7.80
CA ASP A 78 -5.33 -16.66 -7.15
C ASP A 78 -6.60 -17.15 -7.86
N THR A 79 -6.55 -17.32 -9.18
CA THR A 79 -7.66 -17.91 -9.96
C THR A 79 -7.94 -19.35 -9.50
N HIS A 80 -6.90 -20.13 -9.19
CA HIS A 80 -7.07 -21.49 -8.66
C HIS A 80 -7.67 -21.50 -7.25
N LYS A 81 -7.23 -20.59 -6.37
CA LYS A 81 -7.83 -20.42 -5.05
C LYS A 81 -9.31 -20.04 -5.15
N ALA A 82 -9.63 -19.07 -6.00
CA ALA A 82 -10.99 -18.60 -6.27
C ALA A 82 -11.88 -19.73 -6.80
N TYR A 83 -11.43 -20.52 -7.77
CA TYR A 83 -12.20 -21.65 -8.30
C TYR A 83 -12.58 -22.67 -7.22
N ASN A 84 -11.66 -22.99 -6.32
CA ASN A 84 -11.91 -23.91 -5.21
C ASN A 84 -12.82 -23.32 -4.12
N LEU A 85 -12.98 -22.00 -4.11
CA LEU A 85 -13.89 -21.29 -3.24
C LEU A 85 -15.30 -21.19 -3.82
N LEU A 86 -15.56 -21.58 -5.08
CA LEU A 86 -16.92 -21.60 -5.63
C LEU A 86 -17.80 -22.69 -5.00
N LYS A 87 -19.04 -22.34 -4.70
CA LYS A 87 -20.17 -23.26 -4.46
C LYS A 87 -20.54 -24.01 -5.75
N PRO A 88 -21.32 -25.11 -5.66
CA PRO A 88 -22.03 -25.64 -6.82
C PRO A 88 -22.86 -24.53 -7.51
N MET A 89 -22.89 -24.56 -8.83
CA MET A 89 -23.42 -23.54 -9.75
C MET A 89 -22.70 -22.19 -9.75
N GLY A 90 -21.60 -22.07 -9.00
CA GLY A 90 -20.85 -20.84 -8.87
C GLY A 90 -20.10 -20.44 -10.14
N LYS A 91 -19.84 -19.13 -10.27
CA LYS A 91 -19.17 -18.54 -11.44
C LYS A 91 -17.91 -17.79 -11.05
N LEU A 92 -16.79 -18.14 -11.66
CA LEU A 92 -15.55 -17.36 -11.60
C LEU A 92 -15.43 -16.53 -12.87
N ILE A 93 -15.31 -15.22 -12.72
CA ILE A 93 -15.17 -14.28 -13.85
C ILE A 93 -13.82 -13.60 -13.70
N THR A 94 -12.85 -14.01 -14.52
CA THR A 94 -11.53 -13.40 -14.57
C THR A 94 -11.54 -12.26 -15.57
N TYR A 95 -11.13 -11.06 -15.13
CA TYR A 95 -11.15 -9.85 -15.95
C TYR A 95 -9.87 -9.01 -15.88
N GLY A 96 -8.86 -9.53 -15.19
CA GLY A 96 -7.56 -8.88 -15.11
C GLY A 96 -6.46 -9.88 -14.80
N ALA A 97 -5.23 -9.40 -14.95
CA ALA A 97 -4.02 -10.12 -14.60
C ALA A 97 -3.11 -9.23 -13.75
N ALA A 98 -3.66 -8.61 -12.70
CA ALA A 98 -2.93 -7.66 -11.86
C ALA A 98 -1.67 -8.27 -11.21
N ASN A 99 -1.61 -9.58 -11.01
CA ASN A 99 -0.42 -10.28 -10.55
C ASN A 99 0.69 -10.32 -11.61
N MET A 100 0.35 -10.28 -12.91
CA MET A 100 1.33 -10.22 -14.00
C MET A 100 1.95 -8.83 -14.14
N LEU A 101 1.29 -7.78 -13.66
CA LEU A 101 1.77 -6.39 -13.69
C LEU A 101 2.65 -6.02 -12.48
N ALA A 102 2.77 -6.91 -11.49
CA ALA A 102 3.62 -6.76 -10.32
C ALA A 102 5.10 -7.06 -10.68
N GLY A 103 5.70 -6.19 -11.50
CA GLY A 103 7.11 -6.28 -11.86
C GLY A 103 7.51 -5.17 -12.83
N GLN A 104 8.38 -4.24 -12.39
CA GLN A 104 8.81 -3.11 -13.21
C GLN A 104 9.82 -3.47 -14.33
N LYS A 105 10.22 -4.73 -14.45
CA LYS A 105 11.18 -5.17 -15.47
C LYS A 105 10.67 -6.41 -16.17
N LYS A 106 10.77 -6.42 -17.51
CA LYS A 106 10.51 -7.56 -18.40
C LYS A 106 11.45 -8.72 -18.02
N ASN A 107 11.14 -9.44 -16.96
CA ASN A 107 11.88 -10.62 -16.57
C ASN A 107 11.22 -11.84 -17.24
N LEU A 108 11.84 -12.36 -18.29
CA LEU A 108 11.36 -13.53 -19.04
C LEU A 108 11.14 -14.75 -18.12
N ILE A 109 11.88 -14.84 -17.01
CA ILE A 109 11.69 -15.86 -15.98
C ILE A 109 10.35 -15.68 -15.24
N ALA A 110 9.94 -14.43 -14.97
CA ALA A 110 8.63 -14.15 -14.38
C ALA A 110 7.50 -14.49 -15.37
N VAL A 111 7.70 -14.25 -16.67
CA VAL A 111 6.75 -14.64 -17.72
C VAL A 111 6.62 -16.16 -17.83
N ALA A 112 7.73 -16.90 -17.86
CA ALA A 112 7.73 -18.36 -17.89
C ALA A 112 7.12 -18.98 -16.63
N LYS A 113 7.45 -18.43 -15.45
CA LYS A 113 6.84 -18.85 -14.18
C LYS A 113 5.34 -18.58 -14.15
N ASN A 114 4.89 -17.47 -14.70
CA ASN A 114 3.46 -17.14 -14.82
C ASN A 114 2.74 -18.04 -15.83
N TRP A 115 3.39 -18.42 -16.93
CA TRP A 115 2.86 -19.42 -17.88
C TRP A 115 2.76 -20.81 -17.23
N TYR A 116 3.73 -21.19 -16.41
CA TYR A 116 3.69 -22.43 -15.64
C TYR A 116 2.59 -22.43 -14.56
N HIS A 117 2.35 -21.30 -13.90
CA HIS A 117 1.24 -21.11 -12.96
C HIS A 117 -0.07 -20.68 -13.63
N GLN A 118 -0.16 -20.77 -14.96
CA GLN A 118 -1.40 -20.50 -15.66
C GLN A 118 -2.46 -21.47 -15.14
N PHE A 119 -3.59 -20.91 -14.76
CA PHE A 119 -4.71 -21.70 -14.33
C PHE A 119 -5.23 -22.54 -15.50
N SER A 120 -5.11 -23.86 -15.38
CA SER A 120 -5.66 -24.81 -16.34
C SER A 120 -6.80 -25.57 -15.69
N ILE A 121 -7.96 -25.55 -16.34
CA ILE A 121 -9.13 -26.33 -15.95
C ILE A 121 -9.36 -27.40 -16.99
N HIS A 122 -9.52 -28.63 -16.52
CA HIS A 122 -10.06 -29.70 -17.34
C HIS A 122 -11.60 -29.64 -17.35
N THR A 123 -12.23 -29.72 -18.52
CA THR A 123 -13.69 -29.61 -18.67
C THR A 123 -14.47 -30.58 -17.77
N LEU A 124 -13.97 -31.80 -17.56
CA LEU A 124 -14.62 -32.77 -16.66
C LEU A 124 -14.73 -32.25 -15.21
N SER A 125 -13.75 -31.45 -14.75
CA SER A 125 -13.79 -30.87 -13.41
C SER A 125 -14.88 -29.80 -13.26
N LEU A 126 -15.26 -29.11 -14.35
CA LEU A 126 -16.39 -28.19 -14.37
C LEU A 126 -17.72 -28.93 -14.23
N ILE A 127 -17.86 -30.04 -14.97
CA ILE A 127 -19.05 -30.90 -14.94
C ILE A 127 -19.22 -31.52 -13.55
N GLN A 128 -18.17 -32.14 -13.02
CA GLN A 128 -18.19 -32.79 -11.70
C GLN A 128 -18.41 -31.78 -10.57
N GLY A 129 -17.78 -30.60 -10.66
CA GLY A 129 -17.93 -29.53 -9.67
C GLY A 129 -19.21 -28.71 -9.80
N ASN A 130 -19.94 -28.85 -10.91
CA ASN A 130 -21.03 -27.96 -11.31
C ASN A 130 -20.62 -26.48 -11.30
N LYS A 131 -19.47 -26.12 -11.88
CA LYS A 131 -18.90 -24.76 -11.83
C LYS A 131 -18.78 -24.15 -13.22
N SER A 132 -18.77 -22.83 -13.30
CA SER A 132 -18.49 -22.08 -14.53
C SER A 132 -17.26 -21.18 -14.35
N VAL A 133 -16.43 -21.10 -15.39
CA VAL A 133 -15.32 -20.13 -15.46
C VAL A 133 -15.47 -19.31 -16.74
N CYS A 134 -15.37 -18.00 -16.59
CA CYS A 134 -15.60 -17.01 -17.64
C CYS A 134 -14.41 -16.06 -17.70
N GLY A 135 -14.05 -15.64 -18.92
CA GLY A 135 -13.16 -14.52 -19.16
C GLY A 135 -13.96 -13.29 -19.58
N PHE A 136 -13.57 -12.10 -19.08
CA PHE A 136 -14.17 -10.85 -19.51
C PHE A 136 -13.10 -9.78 -19.68
N HIS A 137 -13.06 -9.10 -20.81
CA HIS A 137 -12.21 -7.93 -20.99
C HIS A 137 -12.84 -7.01 -22.02
N LEU A 138 -13.18 -5.78 -21.59
CA LEU A 138 -13.96 -4.87 -22.41
C LEU A 138 -13.29 -4.53 -23.75
N GLY A 139 -11.96 -4.38 -23.78
CA GLY A 139 -11.21 -4.12 -25.02
C GLY A 139 -11.06 -5.30 -25.98
N TYR A 140 -11.62 -6.47 -25.67
CA TYR A 140 -11.76 -7.60 -26.61
C TYR A 140 -13.21 -7.81 -27.05
N LEU A 141 -14.11 -6.88 -26.69
CA LEU A 141 -15.51 -6.84 -27.15
C LEU A 141 -15.71 -5.72 -28.18
N ASP A 142 -14.64 -5.29 -28.84
CA ASP A 142 -14.70 -4.29 -29.90
C ASP A 142 -15.61 -4.78 -31.03
N GLY A 143 -16.68 -4.02 -31.33
CA GLY A 143 -17.67 -4.35 -32.35
C GLY A 143 -19.06 -4.71 -31.81
N GLU A 144 -19.17 -5.14 -30.54
CA GLU A 144 -20.45 -5.52 -29.91
C GLU A 144 -21.22 -4.29 -29.37
N THR A 145 -21.54 -3.35 -30.26
CA THR A 145 -22.05 -2.01 -29.91
C THR A 145 -23.40 -2.09 -29.21
N GLU A 146 -24.30 -2.96 -29.67
CA GLU A 146 -25.64 -3.14 -29.11
C GLU A 146 -25.56 -3.64 -27.67
N LEU A 147 -24.70 -4.63 -27.40
CA LEU A 147 -24.48 -5.20 -26.08
C LEU A 147 -23.91 -4.15 -25.11
N ILE A 148 -22.89 -3.41 -25.55
CA ILE A 148 -22.25 -2.36 -24.74
C ILE A 148 -23.26 -1.24 -24.47
N THR A 149 -24.04 -0.83 -25.48
CA THR A 149 -25.05 0.23 -25.33
C THR A 149 -26.15 -0.18 -24.35
N GLN A 150 -26.63 -1.43 -24.43
CA GLN A 150 -27.60 -1.96 -23.49
C GLN A 150 -27.08 -1.93 -22.04
N ALA A 151 -25.85 -2.39 -21.83
CA ALA A 151 -25.21 -2.37 -20.51
C ALA A 151 -25.02 -0.92 -20.00
N MET A 152 -24.58 0.00 -20.85
CA MET A 152 -24.41 1.41 -20.52
C MET A 152 -25.71 2.09 -20.13
N ASN A 153 -26.82 1.82 -20.86
CA ASN A 153 -28.12 2.36 -20.51
C ASN A 153 -28.59 1.89 -19.13
N ALA A 154 -28.43 0.60 -18.82
CA ALA A 154 -28.76 0.08 -17.49
C ALA A 154 -27.95 0.76 -16.37
N ILE A 155 -26.65 1.01 -16.60
CA ILE A 155 -25.79 1.74 -15.65
C ILE A 155 -26.26 3.19 -15.49
N LEU A 156 -26.59 3.87 -16.59
CA LEU A 156 -27.05 5.27 -16.55
C LEU A 156 -28.39 5.41 -15.83
N ASP A 157 -29.29 4.45 -15.97
CA ASP A 157 -30.57 4.46 -15.26
C ASP A 157 -30.37 4.28 -13.76
N LEU A 158 -29.51 3.35 -13.33
CA LEU A 158 -29.13 3.21 -11.92
C LEU A 158 -28.46 4.48 -11.37
N TYR A 159 -27.68 5.19 -12.18
CA TYR A 159 -27.05 6.45 -11.79
C TYR A 159 -28.10 7.57 -11.61
N LYS A 160 -29.04 7.71 -12.56
CA LYS A 160 -30.14 8.69 -12.46
C LYS A 160 -31.03 8.43 -11.25
N GLU A 161 -31.26 7.16 -10.92
CA GLU A 161 -31.99 6.73 -9.72
C GLU A 161 -31.21 6.96 -8.41
N GLY A 162 -29.94 7.38 -8.47
CA GLY A 162 -29.09 7.60 -7.30
C GLY A 162 -28.64 6.31 -6.61
N LYS A 163 -28.82 5.14 -7.25
CA LYS A 163 -28.43 3.84 -6.70
C LYS A 163 -26.92 3.59 -6.79
N ILE A 164 -26.26 4.21 -7.76
CA ILE A 164 -24.81 4.16 -7.94
C ILE A 164 -24.23 5.56 -8.06
N LYS A 165 -23.00 5.74 -7.53
CA LYS A 165 -22.24 6.98 -7.56
C LYS A 165 -20.76 6.65 -7.83
N PRO A 166 -20.19 7.08 -8.98
CA PRO A 166 -18.78 6.92 -9.25
C PRO A 166 -17.93 7.57 -8.15
N ARG A 167 -16.92 6.87 -7.68
CA ARG A 167 -15.97 7.40 -6.71
C ARG A 167 -14.68 7.81 -7.40
N ILE A 168 -14.37 9.09 -7.35
CA ILE A 168 -13.10 9.65 -7.77
C ILE A 168 -12.16 9.62 -6.56
N ASP A 169 -10.97 9.06 -6.76
CA ASP A 169 -9.91 9.03 -5.77
C ASP A 169 -9.07 10.31 -5.84
N SER A 170 -8.60 10.62 -7.04
CA SER A 170 -7.70 11.75 -7.29
C SER A 170 -7.78 12.19 -8.74
N THR A 171 -7.53 13.48 -8.93
CA THR A 171 -7.48 14.15 -10.23
C THR A 171 -6.08 14.73 -10.40
N TRP A 172 -5.48 14.50 -11.57
CA TRP A 172 -4.10 14.86 -11.87
C TRP A 172 -4.03 15.57 -13.22
N HIS A 173 -3.13 16.52 -13.36
CA HIS A 173 -2.84 17.11 -14.66
C HIS A 173 -2.02 16.16 -15.53
N PHE A 174 -2.03 16.35 -16.86
CA PHE A 174 -1.29 15.48 -17.78
C PHE A 174 0.22 15.43 -17.50
N GLU A 175 0.80 16.54 -17.06
CA GLU A 175 2.20 16.66 -16.66
C GLU A 175 2.54 15.71 -15.51
N GLN A 176 1.55 15.30 -14.72
CA GLN A 176 1.69 14.43 -13.56
C GLN A 176 1.31 12.97 -13.85
N VAL A 177 1.17 12.58 -15.12
CA VAL A 177 0.78 11.21 -15.51
C VAL A 177 1.66 10.13 -14.88
N GLY A 178 2.96 10.39 -14.73
CA GLY A 178 3.89 9.46 -14.07
C GLY A 178 3.51 9.17 -12.62
N ASP A 179 3.12 10.20 -11.86
CA ASP A 179 2.71 10.06 -10.46
C ASP A 179 1.31 9.45 -10.33
N ALA A 180 0.39 9.81 -11.24
CA ALA A 180 -0.94 9.20 -11.33
C ALA A 180 -0.83 7.68 -11.58
N MET A 181 0.03 7.26 -12.53
CA MET A 181 0.30 5.85 -12.80
C MET A 181 0.95 5.14 -11.61
N ARG A 182 1.92 5.79 -10.95
CA ARG A 182 2.59 5.26 -9.75
C ARG A 182 1.59 4.99 -8.64
N LYS A 183 0.70 5.94 -8.31
CA LYS A 183 -0.33 5.79 -7.28
C LYS A 183 -1.25 4.59 -7.54
N MET A 184 -1.64 4.38 -8.80
CA MET A 184 -2.44 3.22 -9.21
C MET A 184 -1.64 1.91 -9.10
N GLN A 185 -0.38 1.90 -9.55
CA GLN A 185 0.49 0.71 -9.52
C GLN A 185 0.81 0.27 -8.08
N GLU A 186 1.03 1.23 -7.19
CA GLU A 186 1.23 0.99 -5.75
C GLU A 186 -0.07 0.59 -5.03
N ARG A 187 -1.20 0.56 -5.75
CA ARG A 187 -2.53 0.25 -5.23
C ARG A 187 -2.92 1.19 -4.08
N ASN A 188 -2.50 2.45 -4.13
CA ASN A 188 -2.74 3.47 -3.11
C ASN A 188 -4.00 4.31 -3.36
N ASN A 189 -4.69 4.10 -4.48
CA ASN A 189 -5.97 4.74 -4.79
C ASN A 189 -7.16 4.00 -4.14
N ILE A 190 -8.23 4.74 -3.84
CA ILE A 190 -9.56 4.23 -3.49
C ILE A 190 -10.60 4.84 -4.43
N GLY A 191 -10.88 4.15 -5.53
CA GLY A 191 -11.70 4.68 -6.62
C GLY A 191 -10.89 5.02 -7.86
N LYS A 192 -11.44 5.90 -8.69
CA LYS A 192 -10.92 6.23 -10.01
C LYS A 192 -9.88 7.35 -9.95
N VAL A 193 -8.72 7.11 -10.57
CA VAL A 193 -7.72 8.15 -10.86
C VAL A 193 -8.07 8.78 -12.20
N ILE A 194 -8.16 10.10 -12.25
CA ILE A 194 -8.56 10.89 -13.44
C ILE A 194 -7.39 11.78 -13.87
N LEU A 195 -7.23 11.92 -15.19
CA LEU A 195 -6.35 12.92 -15.80
C LEU A 195 -7.20 14.06 -16.36
N THR A 196 -6.78 15.29 -16.12
CA THR A 196 -7.40 16.50 -16.68
C THR A 196 -6.58 17.05 -17.83
N THR A 197 -7.30 17.61 -18.80
CA THR A 197 -6.73 18.31 -19.95
C THR A 197 -6.41 19.77 -19.65
N GLU A 198 -6.89 20.30 -18.53
CA GLU A 198 -6.57 21.65 -18.07
C GLU A 198 -5.09 21.72 -17.66
N PRO A 199 -4.34 22.73 -18.11
CA PRO A 199 -2.95 22.90 -17.75
C PRO A 199 -2.83 23.16 -16.25
N MET A 200 -1.71 22.75 -15.66
CA MET A 200 -1.41 23.08 -14.27
C MET A 200 -1.40 24.61 -14.10
N PRO A 201 -2.00 25.15 -13.02
CA PRO A 201 -1.87 26.57 -12.72
C PRO A 201 -0.39 26.94 -12.67
N GLU A 202 0.01 27.98 -13.39
CA GLU A 202 1.36 28.51 -13.28
C GLU A 202 1.60 28.85 -11.80
N GLU A 203 2.58 28.20 -11.17
CA GLU A 203 3.01 28.62 -9.84
C GLU A 203 3.43 30.09 -9.94
N GLU A 204 2.68 30.98 -9.27
CA GLU A 204 3.17 32.34 -9.01
C GLU A 204 4.57 32.17 -8.42
N LYS A 205 5.58 32.61 -9.18
CA LYS A 205 6.95 32.70 -8.70
C LYS A 205 6.91 33.53 -7.42
N LYS A 206 6.89 32.86 -6.27
CA LYS A 206 7.24 33.49 -5.00
C LYS A 206 8.64 34.05 -5.23
N GLU A 207 8.73 35.36 -5.35
CA GLU A 207 10.00 36.06 -5.40
C GLU A 207 10.85 35.52 -4.25
N GLU A 208 11.96 34.85 -4.60
CA GLU A 208 12.95 34.47 -3.60
C GLU A 208 13.37 35.75 -2.87
N PRO A 209 13.37 35.77 -1.52
CA PRO A 209 13.88 36.93 -0.80
C PRO A 209 15.33 37.16 -1.22
N LYS A 210 15.63 38.38 -1.66
CA LYS A 210 16.96 38.83 -2.08
C LYS A 210 18.02 38.35 -1.09
N LYS A 211 19.11 37.80 -1.64
CA LYS A 211 20.34 37.39 -0.95
C LYS A 211 21.04 38.59 -0.27
N GLU A 212 20.47 39.20 0.75
CA GLU A 212 21.18 40.18 1.58
C GLU A 212 21.30 39.74 3.06
N ASP A 213 20.40 38.91 3.58
CA ASP A 213 20.41 38.55 5.00
C ASP A 213 21.37 37.38 5.38
N LYS A 214 21.92 36.64 4.40
CA LYS A 214 22.89 35.55 4.69
C LYS A 214 24.27 36.04 5.15
N LYS A 215 24.54 37.35 5.13
CA LYS A 215 25.82 37.90 5.62
C LYS A 215 25.83 38.18 7.12
N GLU A 216 24.67 38.34 7.76
CA GLU A 216 24.61 38.60 9.21
C GLU A 216 24.56 37.32 10.06
N GLU A 217 23.89 36.26 9.61
CA GLU A 217 23.90 34.98 10.33
C GLU A 217 25.27 34.32 10.32
N LYS A 218 26.01 34.39 9.21
CA LYS A 218 27.36 33.81 9.11
C LYS A 218 28.36 34.48 10.07
N LYS A 219 28.19 35.78 10.36
CA LYS A 219 28.99 36.51 11.37
C LYS A 219 28.65 36.12 12.81
N LYS A 220 27.42 35.69 13.09
CA LYS A 220 27.03 35.23 14.44
C LYS A 220 27.50 33.81 14.72
N ASP A 221 27.51 32.93 13.73
CA ASP A 221 27.95 31.53 13.90
C ASP A 221 29.46 31.38 14.01
N ASP A 222 30.25 32.18 13.28
CA ASP A 222 31.71 32.15 13.41
C ASP A 222 32.16 32.67 14.79
N LYS A 223 31.48 33.70 15.34
CA LYS A 223 31.78 34.20 16.69
C LYS A 223 31.44 33.18 17.79
N LYS A 224 30.40 32.36 17.59
CA LYS A 224 29.98 31.33 18.57
C LYS A 224 30.88 30.09 18.55
N LYS A 225 31.55 29.80 17.43
CA LYS A 225 32.55 28.72 17.32
C LYS A 225 33.87 29.07 17.98
N ASP A 226 34.31 30.33 17.90
CA ASP A 226 35.57 30.76 18.53
C ASP A 226 35.48 30.83 20.06
N ASP A 227 34.34 31.22 20.63
CA ASP A 227 34.15 31.23 22.08
C ASP A 227 34.08 29.80 22.66
N LYS A 228 33.43 28.86 21.96
CA LYS A 228 33.34 27.45 22.42
C LYS A 228 34.70 26.74 22.42
N LYS A 229 35.59 27.09 21.47
CA LYS A 229 36.93 26.49 21.39
C LYS A 229 37.87 26.97 22.50
N LYS A 230 37.67 28.19 23.03
CA LYS A 230 38.41 28.70 24.20
C LYS A 230 37.92 28.09 25.52
N ASP A 231 36.63 27.79 25.65
CA ASP A 231 36.08 27.19 26.87
C ASP A 231 36.42 25.70 27.02
N ASP A 232 36.53 24.96 25.92
CA ASP A 232 36.92 23.54 25.96
C ASP A 232 38.41 23.36 26.27
N ALA A 233 39.30 24.22 25.74
CA ALA A 233 40.74 24.19 26.07
C ALA A 233 41.01 24.50 27.56
N LYS A 234 40.22 25.40 28.16
CA LYS A 234 40.35 25.77 29.59
C LYS A 234 39.80 24.69 30.54
N LYS A 235 38.97 23.77 30.04
CA LYS A 235 38.44 22.61 30.78
C LYS A 235 39.39 21.41 30.74
N GLU A 236 40.18 21.24 29.68
CA GLU A 236 41.19 20.20 29.59
C GLU A 236 42.41 20.50 30.50
N GLU A 237 42.92 21.73 30.52
CA GLU A 237 44.02 22.10 31.45
C GLU A 237 43.64 21.91 32.93
N LYS A 238 42.40 22.24 33.32
CA LYS A 238 41.92 22.03 34.70
C LYS A 238 41.72 20.57 35.09
N LYS A 239 41.52 19.67 34.12
CA LYS A 239 41.40 18.23 34.39
C LYS A 239 42.77 17.59 34.58
N ASP A 240 43.77 18.03 33.83
CA ASP A 240 45.14 17.50 33.92
C ASP A 240 45.85 17.94 35.21
N ASP A 241 45.63 19.19 35.66
CA ASP A 241 46.18 19.65 36.95
C ASP A 241 45.55 18.90 38.14
N LYS A 242 44.24 18.62 38.10
CA LYS A 242 43.57 17.88 39.17
C LYS A 242 44.03 16.42 39.24
N LYS A 243 44.35 15.80 38.09
CA LYS A 243 44.85 14.42 38.01
C LYS A 243 46.30 14.31 38.52
N LYS A 244 47.13 15.33 38.31
CA LYS A 244 48.49 15.42 38.89
C LYS A 244 48.48 15.64 40.40
N GLU A 245 47.50 16.38 40.93
CA GLU A 245 47.38 16.64 42.36
C GLU A 245 46.84 15.42 43.14
N GLU A 246 45.96 14.62 42.54
CA GLU A 246 45.49 13.35 43.11
C GLU A 246 46.59 12.28 43.10
N ALA A 247 47.39 12.17 42.03
CA ALA A 247 48.52 11.23 41.97
C ALA A 247 49.61 11.53 43.02
N LYS A 248 49.91 12.82 43.27
CA LYS A 248 50.87 13.23 44.33
C LYS A 248 50.35 12.97 45.74
N LYS A 249 49.03 12.91 45.96
CA LYS A 249 48.43 12.57 47.27
C LYS A 249 48.42 11.06 47.53
N GLU A 250 48.34 10.24 46.49
CA GLU A 250 48.45 8.78 46.61
C GLU A 250 49.89 8.33 46.86
N GLU A 251 50.89 8.90 46.18
CA GLU A 251 52.31 8.60 46.45
C GLU A 251 52.71 8.97 47.89
N LYS A 252 52.21 10.11 48.41
CA LYS A 252 52.50 10.55 49.78
C LYS A 252 51.86 9.64 50.85
N LYS A 253 50.70 9.05 50.55
CA LYS A 253 50.03 8.07 51.43
C LYS A 253 50.69 6.69 51.39
N GLU A 254 51.32 6.31 50.28
CA GLU A 254 52.10 5.08 50.20
C GLU A 254 53.47 5.18 50.90
N GLU A 255 54.11 6.35 50.91
CA GLU A 255 55.33 6.59 51.69
C GLU A 255 55.07 6.61 53.20
N GLU A 256 53.99 7.26 53.68
CA GLU A 256 53.62 7.26 55.11
C GLU A 256 53.26 5.85 55.62
N LYS A 257 52.60 5.02 54.80
CA LYS A 257 52.33 3.61 55.15
C LYS A 257 53.57 2.73 55.17
N LYS A 258 54.61 3.04 54.39
CA LYS A 258 55.89 2.29 54.40
C LYS A 258 56.79 2.68 55.58
N GLU A 259 56.62 3.86 56.16
CA GLU A 259 57.29 4.27 57.41
C GLU A 259 56.62 3.72 58.67
N GLU A 260 55.29 3.55 58.70
CA GLU A 260 54.60 2.90 59.83
C GLU A 260 54.92 1.40 59.93
N VAL A 261 55.00 0.69 58.80
CA VAL A 261 55.35 -0.75 58.79
C VAL A 261 56.81 -1.01 59.20
N LYS A 262 57.72 -0.02 59.08
CA LYS A 262 59.12 -0.14 59.54
C LYS A 262 59.31 0.18 61.03
N LYS A 263 58.30 0.67 61.74
CA LYS A 263 58.35 0.95 63.20
C LYS A 263 57.77 -0.17 64.07
N GLU A 264 57.13 -1.19 63.49
CA GLU A 264 56.60 -2.35 64.24
C GLU A 264 57.48 -3.61 64.20
N GLU A 265 58.62 -3.60 63.49
CA GLU A 265 59.61 -4.70 63.46
C GLU A 265 60.98 -4.33 64.10
N LYS A 266 61.00 -3.44 65.11
CA LYS A 266 62.18 -3.20 65.96
C LYS A 266 61.85 -2.98 67.42
#